data_AF-U2T4V0-F1
#
_entry.id   AF-U2T4V0-F1
#
_cell.length_a   1.000
_cell.length_b   1.000
_cell.length_c   1.000
_cell.angle_alpha   90.00
_cell.angle_beta   90.00
_cell.angle_gamma   90.00
#
_symmetry.space_group_name_H-M   'P 1'
#
loop_
_entity.id
_entity.type
_entity.pdbx_description
1 polymer ?
#
loop_
_entity_poly.entity_id
_entity_poly.type
_entity_poly.pdbx_seq_one_letter_code
_entity_poly.pdbx_strand_id
1 'polypeptide(L)'
;MRAAWPGVNVAHVDAGGVDAVPQVGDQLHVRALVHLNGLKPEDVQVQVVYGRSQEGDDLVDVRQQRLDLDDGVPGTDDPSVAHEYVGTVTLAWAGSFGYTVRVVPVNDLLLSTAELGLVSVAS
;
A
#
# COMPACT_ATOMS: atom_id res chain seq x y z
N MET A 1 0.16 -11.79 -15.58
CA MET A 1 0.80 -11.51 -14.28
C MET A 1 2.33 -11.46 -14.32
N ARG A 2 3.08 -12.58 -14.36
CA ARG A 2 4.57 -12.56 -14.26
C ARG A 2 5.29 -11.62 -15.24
N ALA A 3 4.83 -11.54 -16.49
CA ALA A 3 5.43 -10.66 -17.49
C ALA A 3 5.17 -9.16 -17.24
N ALA A 4 4.03 -8.82 -16.61
CA ALA A 4 3.66 -7.44 -16.29
C ALA A 4 4.24 -6.97 -14.94
N TRP A 5 4.49 -7.90 -14.01
CA TRP A 5 4.94 -7.58 -12.66
C TRP A 5 6.17 -6.64 -12.56
N PRO A 6 7.21 -6.77 -13.40
CA PRO A 6 8.36 -5.87 -13.34
C PRO A 6 8.04 -4.38 -13.57
N GLY A 7 6.87 -4.06 -14.15
CA GLY A 7 6.40 -2.68 -14.33
C GLY A 7 5.35 -2.25 -13.31
N VAL A 8 4.93 -3.12 -12.38
CA VAL A 8 4.06 -2.70 -11.27
C VAL A 8 4.87 -1.83 -10.32
N ASN A 9 4.40 -0.63 -10.03
CA ASN A 9 5.13 0.34 -9.23
C ASN A 9 4.19 1.22 -8.39
N VAL A 10 4.60 1.49 -7.15
CA VAL A 10 3.98 2.50 -6.30
C VAL A 10 4.65 3.84 -6.62
N ALA A 11 3.98 4.65 -7.42
CA ALA A 11 4.53 5.90 -7.96
C ALA A 11 4.53 7.03 -6.93
N HIS A 12 3.53 7.03 -6.05
CA HIS A 12 3.40 8.05 -5.01
C HIS A 12 2.66 7.48 -3.80
N VAL A 13 3.07 7.92 -2.61
CA VAL A 13 2.37 7.67 -1.36
C VAL A 13 2.22 8.99 -0.63
N ASP A 14 1.00 9.33 -0.26
CA ASP A 14 0.66 10.45 0.59
C ASP A 14 -0.03 9.94 1.86
N ALA A 15 0.26 10.54 3.00
CA ALA A 15 -0.46 10.25 4.22
C ALA A 15 -0.67 11.49 5.09
N GLY A 16 -1.83 11.53 5.75
CA GLY A 16 -2.22 12.64 6.60
C GLY A 16 -3.20 12.20 7.69
N GLY A 17 -3.72 13.16 8.45
CA GLY A 17 -4.69 12.91 9.54
C GLY A 17 -4.06 12.65 10.91
N VAL A 18 -2.73 12.65 11.01
CA VAL A 18 -2.00 12.51 12.28
C VAL A 18 -1.08 13.70 12.52
N ASP A 19 -0.97 14.11 13.79
CA ASP A 19 -0.03 15.15 14.22
C ASP A 19 1.42 14.63 14.24
N ALA A 20 2.39 15.54 14.40
CA ALA A 20 3.81 15.20 14.52
C ALA A 20 4.12 14.24 15.69
N VAL A 21 3.26 14.20 16.70
CA VAL A 21 3.31 13.21 17.79
C VAL A 21 1.96 12.48 17.85
N PRO A 22 1.82 11.38 17.09
CA PRO A 22 0.57 10.63 17.04
C PRO A 22 0.20 10.03 18.39
N GLN A 23 -1.10 9.92 18.61
CA GLN A 23 -1.73 9.35 19.79
C GLN A 23 -2.46 8.05 19.45
N VAL A 24 -2.77 7.29 20.49
CA VAL A 24 -3.65 6.13 20.37
C VAL A 24 -5.03 6.59 19.92
N GLY A 25 -5.56 5.97 18.87
CA GLY A 25 -6.86 6.28 18.30
C GLY A 25 -6.83 7.27 17.14
N ASP A 26 -5.70 7.94 16.89
CA ASP A 26 -5.54 8.82 15.73
C ASP A 26 -5.72 8.04 14.43
N GLN A 27 -6.17 8.75 13.39
CA GLN A 27 -6.47 8.17 12.08
C GLN A 27 -5.44 8.61 11.05
N LEU A 28 -4.64 7.66 10.59
CA LEU A 28 -3.77 7.85 9.44
C LEU A 28 -4.56 7.55 8.17
N HIS A 29 -4.82 8.58 7.37
CA HIS A 29 -5.36 8.44 6.03
C HIS A 29 -4.19 8.24 5.07
N VAL A 30 -4.24 7.16 4.28
CA VAL A 30 -3.20 6.80 3.32
C VAL A 30 -3.79 6.81 1.93
N ARG A 31 -3.06 7.39 0.99
CA ARG A 31 -3.36 7.40 -0.43
C ARG A 31 -2.13 6.94 -1.20
N ALA A 32 -2.32 6.05 -2.18
CA ALA A 32 -1.24 5.57 -3.03
C ALA A 32 -1.64 5.63 -4.50
N LEU A 33 -0.74 6.14 -5.34
CA LEU A 33 -0.85 6.05 -6.80
C LEU A 33 -0.02 4.87 -7.28
N VAL A 34 -0.66 3.93 -7.98
CA VAL A 34 -0.04 2.66 -8.38
C VAL A 34 -0.23 2.43 -9.87
N HIS A 35 0.88 2.25 -10.59
CA HIS A 35 0.86 1.72 -11.95
C HIS A 35 0.83 0.20 -11.91
N LEU A 36 -0.13 -0.40 -12.62
CA LEU A 36 -0.34 -1.85 -12.66
C LEU A 36 0.27 -2.53 -13.89
N ASN A 37 0.80 -1.75 -14.84
CA ASN A 37 1.44 -2.24 -16.06
C ASN A 37 0.56 -3.26 -16.83
N GLY A 38 -0.72 -2.91 -17.01
CA GLY A 38 -1.70 -3.74 -17.71
C GLY A 38 -2.29 -4.89 -16.88
N LEU A 39 -1.94 -5.02 -15.60
CA LEU A 39 -2.74 -5.81 -14.66
C LEU A 39 -4.00 -5.06 -14.27
N LYS A 40 -5.06 -5.80 -13.94
CA LYS A 40 -6.28 -5.22 -13.40
C LYS A 40 -6.14 -5.02 -11.89
N PRO A 41 -6.92 -4.11 -11.29
CA PRO A 41 -6.98 -3.96 -9.83
C PRO A 41 -7.33 -5.26 -9.09
N GLU A 42 -8.14 -6.14 -9.71
CA GLU A 42 -8.50 -7.46 -9.14
C GLU A 42 -7.34 -8.47 -9.10
N ASP A 43 -6.29 -8.27 -9.91
CA ASP A 43 -5.11 -9.14 -9.95
C ASP A 43 -4.11 -8.85 -8.81
N VAL A 44 -4.36 -7.80 -8.01
CA VAL A 44 -3.43 -7.31 -6.98
C VAL A 44 -4.13 -6.92 -5.69
N GLN A 45 -3.36 -6.85 -4.61
CA GLN A 45 -3.76 -6.21 -3.38
C GLN A 45 -2.73 -5.14 -3.03
N VAL A 46 -3.20 -3.91 -2.86
CA VAL A 46 -2.39 -2.81 -2.35
C VAL A 46 -2.57 -2.76 -0.84
N GLN A 47 -1.46 -2.67 -0.11
CA GLN A 47 -1.44 -2.72 1.34
C GLN A 47 -0.59 -1.58 1.89
N VAL A 48 -1.10 -0.91 2.92
CA VAL A 48 -0.24 -0.16 3.83
C VAL A 48 0.39 -1.13 4.82
N VAL A 49 1.71 -1.07 4.95
CA VAL A 49 2.50 -1.73 5.97
C VAL A 49 2.93 -0.66 6.95
N TYR A 50 2.54 -0.78 8.21
CA TYR A 50 2.78 0.25 9.21
C TYR A 50 3.21 -0.36 10.54
N GLY A 51 3.98 0.37 11.32
CA GLY A 51 4.52 -0.10 12.58
C GLY A 51 5.06 1.04 13.43
N ARG A 52 5.54 0.70 14.62
CA ARG A 52 6.33 1.61 15.43
C ARG A 52 7.68 1.79 14.76
N SER A 53 8.15 3.01 14.62
CA SER A 53 9.54 3.23 14.21
C SER A 53 10.46 3.09 15.43
N GLN A 54 11.56 2.37 15.25
CA GLN A 54 12.66 2.31 16.21
C GLN A 54 13.81 3.21 15.72
N GLU A 55 14.88 3.33 16.50
CA GLU A 55 16.12 3.97 16.07
C GLU A 55 16.65 3.30 14.79
N GLY A 56 16.77 4.08 13.70
CA GLY A 56 16.97 3.58 12.34
C GLY A 56 15.71 3.70 11.47
N ASP A 57 15.72 3.11 10.27
CA ASP A 57 14.56 3.04 9.36
C ASP A 57 13.71 1.76 9.57
N ASP A 58 13.94 1.05 10.68
CA ASP A 58 13.27 -0.21 10.98
C ASP A 58 11.89 0.00 11.60
N LEU A 59 10.93 -0.81 11.14
CA LEU A 59 9.59 -0.91 11.72
C LEU A 59 9.48 -2.14 12.61
N VAL A 60 8.96 -1.95 13.83
CA VAL A 60 8.59 -3.02 14.75
C VAL A 60 7.08 -3.05 14.96
N ASP A 61 6.56 -4.15 15.48
CA ASP A 61 5.11 -4.37 15.66
C ASP A 61 4.32 -4.17 14.34
N VAL A 62 4.91 -4.61 13.23
CA VAL A 62 4.41 -4.37 11.88
C VAL A 62 3.03 -4.99 11.67
N ARG A 63 2.10 -4.17 11.19
CA ARG A 63 0.76 -4.53 10.76
C ARG A 63 0.58 -4.19 9.29
N GLN A 64 -0.41 -4.83 8.68
CA GLN A 64 -0.73 -4.68 7.27
C GLN A 64 -2.23 -4.47 7.14
N GLN A 65 -2.63 -3.50 6.33
CA GLN A 65 -4.03 -3.27 6.02
C GLN A 65 -4.19 -3.06 4.51
N ARG A 66 -5.24 -3.66 3.93
CA ARG A 66 -5.62 -3.42 2.55
C ARG A 66 -6.00 -1.96 2.34
N LEU A 67 -5.56 -1.37 1.23
CA LEU A 67 -6.11 -0.14 0.69
C LEU A 67 -7.17 -0.51 -0.36
N ASP A 68 -8.26 0.24 -0.37
CA ASP A 68 -9.36 0.08 -1.30
C ASP A 68 -9.12 0.93 -2.54
N LEU A 69 -9.53 0.44 -3.70
CA LEU A 69 -9.45 1.19 -4.95
C LEU A 69 -10.42 2.37 -4.88
N ASP A 70 -9.95 3.57 -5.21
CA ASP A 70 -10.80 4.72 -5.50
C ASP A 70 -11.12 4.73 -7.00
N ASP A 71 -12.36 4.38 -7.35
CA ASP A 71 -12.86 4.32 -8.73
C ASP A 71 -13.25 5.70 -9.29
N GLY A 72 -13.09 6.76 -8.50
CA GLY A 72 -13.35 8.14 -8.90
C GLY A 72 -12.31 8.75 -9.85
N VAL A 73 -11.17 8.09 -10.07
CA VAL A 73 -10.11 8.58 -10.96
C VAL A 73 -10.45 8.24 -12.44
N PRO A 74 -10.74 9.24 -13.28
CA PRO A 74 -11.07 9.00 -14.70
C PRO A 74 -9.83 8.59 -15.50
N GLY A 75 -10.03 7.85 -16.59
CA GLY A 75 -8.96 7.49 -17.54
C GLY A 75 -8.07 6.33 -17.08
N THR A 76 -8.45 5.60 -16.04
CA THR A 76 -7.74 4.42 -15.54
C THR A 76 -7.81 3.20 -16.48
N ASP A 77 -8.54 3.32 -17.59
CA ASP A 77 -8.46 2.40 -18.74
C ASP A 77 -7.19 2.60 -19.57
N ASP A 78 -6.53 3.77 -19.49
CA ASP A 78 -5.20 4.01 -20.04
C ASP A 78 -4.12 3.46 -19.07
N PRO A 79 -3.27 2.51 -19.50
CA PRO A 79 -2.25 1.91 -18.63
C PRO A 79 -1.16 2.90 -18.16
N SER A 80 -1.06 4.08 -18.76
CA SER A 80 -0.16 5.15 -18.32
C SER A 80 -0.71 5.95 -17.13
N VAL A 81 -2.01 5.83 -16.84
CA VAL A 81 -2.66 6.47 -15.69
C VAL A 81 -2.53 5.55 -14.48
N ALA A 82 -2.13 6.11 -13.34
CA ALA A 82 -2.06 5.37 -12.09
C ALA A 82 -3.45 5.18 -11.48
N HIS A 83 -3.67 4.03 -10.84
CA HIS A 83 -4.83 3.81 -9.99
C HIS A 83 -4.60 4.41 -8.62
N GLU A 84 -5.61 5.06 -8.05
CA GLU A 84 -5.57 5.55 -6.67
C GLU A 84 -6.13 4.49 -5.72
N TYR A 85 -5.40 4.23 -4.63
CA TYR A 85 -5.81 3.35 -3.55
C TYR A 85 -5.78 4.11 -2.24
N VAL A 86 -6.86 3.99 -1.45
CA VAL A 86 -7.07 4.75 -0.21
C VAL A 86 -7.38 3.84 0.97
N GLY A 87 -7.08 4.31 2.17
CA GLY A 87 -7.44 3.59 3.39
C GLY A 87 -7.20 4.44 4.64
N THR A 88 -7.82 4.04 5.74
CA THR A 88 -7.63 4.70 7.04
C THR A 88 -7.18 3.67 8.07
N VAL A 89 -6.05 3.95 8.74
CA VAL A 89 -5.48 3.13 9.81
C VAL A 89 -5.72 3.83 11.14
N THR A 90 -6.32 3.12 12.09
CA THR A 90 -6.39 3.60 13.48
C THR A 90 -5.13 3.18 14.22
N LEU A 91 -4.39 4.16 14.74
CA LEU A 91 -3.16 3.91 15.47
C LEU A 91 -3.44 3.27 16.82
N ALA A 92 -2.74 2.17 17.11
CA ALA A 92 -2.90 1.43 18.37
C ALA A 92 -1.86 1.81 19.44
N TRP A 93 -0.96 2.74 19.12
CA TRP A 93 0.12 3.20 20.01
C TRP A 93 0.39 4.68 19.76
N ALA A 94 0.92 5.34 20.78
CA ALA A 94 1.41 6.71 20.69
C ALA A 94 2.92 6.74 20.34
N GLY A 95 3.38 7.89 19.86
CA GLY A 95 4.79 8.14 19.55
C GLY A 95 5.14 7.83 18.09
N SER A 96 6.44 7.74 17.81
CA SER A 96 6.95 7.61 16.45
C SER A 96 6.42 6.33 15.78
N PHE A 97 5.98 6.51 14.53
CA PHE A 97 5.48 5.45 13.67
C PHE A 97 6.08 5.64 12.28
N GLY A 98 6.04 4.58 11.48
CA GLY A 98 6.37 4.65 10.07
C GLY A 98 5.44 3.75 9.26
N TYR A 99 5.40 4.03 7.96
CA TYR A 99 4.58 3.29 7.02
C TYR A 99 5.24 3.24 5.65
N THR A 100 4.86 2.22 4.88
CA THR A 100 5.13 2.11 3.45
C THR A 100 3.92 1.48 2.78
N VAL A 101 3.83 1.60 1.46
CA VAL A 101 2.82 0.91 0.67
C VAL A 101 3.50 -0.15 -0.18
N ARG A 102 2.89 -1.32 -0.24
CA ARG A 102 3.31 -2.40 -1.12
C ARG A 102 2.18 -2.92 -1.97
N VAL A 103 2.53 -3.44 -3.14
CA VAL A 103 1.63 -4.19 -4.02
C VAL A 103 2.03 -5.64 -3.98
N VAL A 104 1.05 -6.51 -3.79
CA VAL A 104 1.22 -7.96 -3.80
C VAL A 104 0.24 -8.62 -4.78
N PRO A 105 0.61 -9.72 -5.44
CA PRO A 105 -0.29 -10.38 -6.39
C PRO A 105 -1.42 -11.07 -5.65
N VAL A 106 -2.62 -11.03 -6.25
CA VAL A 106 -3.76 -11.86 -5.86
C VAL A 106 -3.86 -12.99 -6.90
N ASN A 107 -3.95 -14.22 -6.42
CA ASN A 107 -4.20 -15.37 -7.28
C ASN A 107 -5.12 -16.32 -6.54
N ASP A 108 -6.33 -16.51 -7.07
CA ASP A 108 -7.36 -17.39 -6.49
C ASP A 108 -6.91 -18.85 -6.35
N LEU A 109 -5.83 -19.26 -7.04
CA LEU A 109 -5.30 -20.62 -7.03
C LEU A 109 -4.08 -20.82 -6.12
N LEU A 110 -3.60 -19.78 -5.42
CA LEU A 110 -2.47 -19.89 -4.49
C LEU A 110 -2.93 -19.80 -3.04
N LEU A 111 -2.43 -20.72 -2.20
CA LEU A 111 -2.72 -20.79 -0.77
C LEU A 111 -2.11 -19.60 0.01
N SER A 112 -1.17 -18.86 -0.59
CA SER A 112 -0.53 -17.68 -0.02
C SER A 112 0.17 -16.83 -1.10
N THR A 113 0.11 -15.51 -0.95
CA THR A 113 0.88 -14.52 -1.71
C THR A 113 2.40 -14.78 -1.69
N ALA A 114 2.91 -15.45 -0.64
CA ALA A 114 4.33 -15.72 -0.43
C ALA A 114 4.94 -16.66 -1.48
N GLU A 115 4.14 -17.44 -2.20
CA GLU A 115 4.65 -18.43 -3.16
C GLU A 115 5.18 -17.80 -4.48
N LEU A 116 4.96 -16.51 -4.69
CA LEU A 116 5.38 -15.83 -5.91
C LEU A 116 6.66 -15.01 -5.75
N GLY A 117 7.05 -14.63 -4.54
CA GLY A 117 8.24 -13.77 -4.31
C GLY A 117 8.12 -12.39 -4.96
N LEU A 118 6.90 -11.93 -5.24
CA LEU A 118 6.61 -10.72 -5.99
C LEU A 118 6.03 -9.66 -5.04
N VAL A 119 6.84 -8.65 -4.72
CA VAL A 119 6.44 -7.49 -3.92
C VAL A 119 7.03 -6.24 -4.58
N SER A 120 6.20 -5.22 -4.80
CA SER A 120 6.68 -3.86 -5.12
C SER A 120 6.44 -2.96 -3.93
N VAL A 121 7.41 -2.15 -3.55
CA VAL A 121 7.30 -1.14 -2.48
C VAL A 121 7.44 0.27 -3.07
N ALA A 122 7.03 1.29 -2.33
CA ALA A 122 7.33 2.69 -2.68
C ALA A 122 8.85 2.87 -2.86
N SER A 123 9.23 3.58 -3.92
CA SER A 123 10.62 3.91 -4.26
C SER A 123 10.94 5.35 -3.92
#